data_AF-A8M5C5-F1
#
_entry.id   AF-A8M5C5-F1
#
_cell.length_a   1.000
_cell.length_b   1.000
_cell.length_c   1.000
_cell.angle_alpha   90.00
_cell.angle_beta   90.00
_cell.angle_gamma   90.00
#
_symmetry.space_group_name_H-M   'P 1'
#
loop_
_entity.id
_entity.type
_entity.pdbx_description
1 polymer ?
#
loop_
_entity_poly.entity_id
_entity_poly.type
_entity_poly.pdbx_seq_one_letter_code
_entity_poly.pdbx_strand_id
1 'polypeptide(L)' 'MGPHPGLRRLARSTLPAADPGPVPPQWAVDLVGVCPAGHTQFGTNMHEPGQTAASTATLRAGRSDVLVAIDEQG' A
#
# COMPACT_ATOMS: atom_id res chain seq x y z
N MET A 1 0.70 9.35 29.03
CA MET A 1 -0.56 9.07 28.31
C MET A 1 -0.19 8.58 26.92
N GLY A 2 -0.46 7.32 26.58
CA GLY A 2 -0.12 6.77 25.26
C GLY A 2 -1.04 7.31 24.16
N PRO A 3 -0.64 7.24 22.88
CA PRO A 3 -1.48 7.71 21.78
C PRO A 3 -2.79 6.90 21.74
N HIS A 4 -3.92 7.61 21.68
CA HIS A 4 -5.24 7.00 21.61
C HIS A 4 -5.35 6.12 20.34
N PRO A 5 -5.79 4.86 20.44
CA PRO A 5 -5.82 3.94 19.29
C PRO A 5 -6.67 4.46 18.13
N GLY A 6 -7.75 5.19 18.44
CA GLY A 6 -8.58 5.85 17.43
C GLY A 6 -7.85 6.94 16.64
N LEU A 7 -6.95 7.70 17.27
CA LEU A 7 -6.16 8.73 16.59
C LEU A 7 -5.13 8.13 15.65
N ARG A 8 -4.48 7.02 16.06
CA ARG A 8 -3.55 6.30 15.18
C ARG A 8 -4.25 5.75 13.95
N ARG A 9 -5.45 5.18 14.10
CA ARG A 9 -6.25 4.70 12.97
C ARG A 9 -6.65 5.86 12.05
N LEU A 10 -7.10 6.98 12.61
CA LEU A 10 -7.48 8.16 11.84
C LEU A 10 -6.29 8.76 11.05
N ALA A 11 -5.12 8.88 11.67
CA ALA A 11 -3.93 9.37 10.98
C ALA A 11 -3.52 8.46 9.80
N ARG A 12 -3.75 7.14 9.90
CA ARG A 12 -3.48 6.19 8.82
C ARG A 12 -4.57 6.15 7.74
N SER A 13 -5.72 6.77 7.96
CA SER A 13 -6.77 6.86 6.94
C SER A 13 -6.59 8.03 5.98
N THR A 14 -5.60 8.89 6.19
CA THR A 14 -5.42 10.11 5.36
C THR A 14 -4.35 9.98 4.30
N LEU A 15 -3.41 9.05 4.42
CA LEU A 15 -2.26 8.91 3.52
C LEU A 15 -2.05 7.44 3.13
N PRO A 16 -2.19 7.09 1.85
CA PRO A 16 -1.80 5.78 1.35
C PRO A 16 -0.30 5.54 1.57
N ALA A 17 0.07 4.28 1.78
CA ALA A 17 1.47 3.87 1.83
C ALA A 17 2.09 3.81 0.42
N ALA A 18 3.41 3.91 0.35
CA ALA A 18 4.19 3.70 -0.86
C ALA A 18 5.55 3.09 -0.49
N ASP A 19 6.06 2.21 -1.33
CA ASP A 19 7.32 1.50 -1.13
C ASP A 19 8.28 1.67 -2.31
N PRO A 20 9.61 1.48 -2.10
CA PRO A 20 10.58 1.62 -3.16
C PRO A 20 10.67 0.35 -4.01
N GLY A 21 10.60 0.53 -5.33
CA GLY A 21 10.93 -0.50 -6.32
C GLY A 21 9.76 -1.41 -6.71
N PRO A 22 9.99 -2.39 -7.60
CA PRO A 22 8.91 -3.18 -8.20
C PRO A 22 8.19 -4.12 -7.24
N VAL A 23 8.89 -4.63 -6.22
CA VAL A 23 8.39 -5.73 -5.38
C VAL A 23 8.08 -5.19 -3.99
N PRO A 24 6.81 -5.25 -3.54
CA PRO A 24 6.44 -4.81 -2.21
C PRO A 24 7.26 -5.53 -1.14
N PRO A 25 8.03 -4.82 -0.32
CA PRO A 25 8.72 -5.42 0.80
C PRO A 25 7.71 -5.84 1.87
N GLN A 26 8.08 -6.80 2.71
CA GLN A 26 7.17 -7.36 3.72
C GLN A 26 6.53 -6.29 4.62
N TRP A 27 7.28 -5.24 5.00
CA TRP A 27 6.75 -4.17 5.82
C TRP A 27 5.60 -3.39 5.14
N ALA A 28 5.57 -3.32 3.80
CA ALA A 28 4.50 -2.66 3.06
C ALA A 28 3.23 -3.51 3.09
N VAL A 29 3.38 -4.84 2.98
CA VAL A 29 2.30 -5.82 3.11
C VAL A 29 1.70 -5.77 4.51
N ASP A 30 2.55 -5.77 5.55
CA ASP A 30 2.12 -5.66 6.95
C ASP A 30 1.40 -4.33 7.20
N LEU A 31 1.90 -3.23 6.60
CA LEU A 31 1.32 -1.90 6.74
C LEU A 31 -0.07 -1.82 6.12
N VAL A 32 -0.30 -2.45 4.96
CA VAL A 32 -1.62 -2.51 4.31
C VAL A 32 -2.68 -3.15 5.22
N GLY A 33 -2.33 -4.16 6.01
CA GLY A 33 -3.23 -4.78 6.98
C GLY A 33 -3.74 -3.81 8.06
N VAL A 34 -3.04 -2.71 8.30
CA VAL A 34 -3.34 -1.73 9.35
C VAL A 34 -3.49 -0.29 8.85
N CYS A 35 -3.47 -0.07 7.52
CA CYS A 35 -3.56 1.22 6.86
C CYS A 35 -4.90 1.36 6.11
N PRO A 36 -5.89 2.07 6.66
CA PRO A 36 -7.17 2.25 6.00
C PRO A 36 -7.08 2.96 4.65
N ALA A 37 -6.12 3.87 4.47
CA ALA A 37 -5.97 4.65 3.24
C ALA A 37 -5.53 3.82 2.01
N GLY A 38 -4.96 2.63 2.23
CA GLY A 38 -4.50 1.75 1.14
C GLY A 38 -3.04 1.99 0.75
N HIS A 39 -2.72 1.72 -0.51
CA HIS A 39 -1.38 1.77 -1.08
C HIS A 39 -1.39 2.46 -2.45
N THR A 40 -0.40 3.32 -2.72
CA THR A 40 -0.23 3.97 -4.03
C THR A 40 1.05 3.45 -4.69
N GLN A 41 0.93 3.04 -5.95
CA GLN A 41 2.06 2.69 -6.80
C GLN A 41 2.40 3.86 -7.74
N PHE A 42 3.70 4.02 -7.99
CA PHE A 42 4.26 5.01 -8.91
C PHE A 42 4.98 4.30 -10.07
N GLY A 43 5.43 5.07 -11.07
CA GLY A 43 6.17 4.51 -12.21
C GLY A 43 7.42 3.70 -11.83
N THR A 44 8.04 3.97 -10.68
CA THR A 44 9.17 3.18 -10.15
C THR A 44 8.79 1.80 -9.61
N ASN A 45 7.49 1.51 -9.44
CA ASN A 45 6.97 0.22 -9.00
C ASN A 45 6.49 -0.66 -10.17
N MET A 46 6.42 -0.11 -11.39
CA MET A 46 5.78 -0.75 -12.54
C MET A 46 6.76 -0.90 -13.70
N HIS A 47 7.20 -2.13 -13.95
CA HIS A 47 8.15 -2.42 -15.03
C HIS A 47 7.53 -3.24 -16.16
N GLU A 48 6.73 -4.25 -15.82
CA GLU A 48 6.00 -5.06 -16.79
C GLU A 48 4.68 -5.57 -16.20
N PRO A 49 3.69 -5.92 -17.05
CA PRO A 49 2.34 -6.27 -16.57
C PRO A 49 2.31 -7.44 -15.58
N GLY A 50 3.15 -8.47 -15.80
CA GLY A 50 3.22 -9.66 -14.93
C GLY A 50 3.70 -9.31 -13.53
N GLN A 51 4.82 -8.58 -13.44
CA GLN A 51 5.34 -8.03 -12.20
C GLN A 51 4.31 -7.13 -11.49
N THR A 52 3.67 -6.18 -12.19
CA THR A 52 2.68 -5.28 -11.56
C THR A 52 1.51 -6.08 -10.98
N ALA A 53 1.00 -7.08 -11.71
CA ALA A 53 -0.06 -7.97 -11.22
C ALA A 53 0.37 -8.76 -9.99
N ALA A 54 1.60 -9.28 -9.97
CA ALA A 54 2.16 -10.00 -8.81
C ALA A 54 2.30 -9.08 -7.58
N SER A 55 2.73 -7.83 -7.77
CA SER A 55 2.81 -6.83 -6.70
C SER A 55 1.43 -6.48 -6.14
N THR A 56 0.43 -6.27 -7.00
CA THR A 56 -0.96 -6.06 -6.56
C THR A 56 -1.51 -7.28 -5.80
N ALA A 57 -1.23 -8.50 -6.27
CA ALA A 57 -1.65 -9.73 -5.58
C ALA A 57 -1.00 -9.86 -4.20
N THR A 58 0.28 -9.51 -4.08
CA THR A 58 1.02 -9.50 -2.81
C THR A 58 0.40 -8.54 -1.79
N LEU A 59 0.06 -7.31 -2.21
CA LEU A 59 -0.63 -6.35 -1.34
C LEU A 59 -2.03 -6.85 -0.93
N ARG A 60 -2.78 -7.45 -1.86
CA ARG A 60 -4.10 -8.04 -1.59
C ARG A 60 -4.04 -9.28 -0.68
N ALA A 61 -2.92 -9.99 -0.63
CA ALA A 61 -2.71 -11.06 0.35
C ALA A 61 -2.60 -10.51 1.78
N GLY A 62 -2.05 -9.30 1.96
CA GLY A 62 -2.03 -8.59 3.25
C GLY A 62 -3.41 -8.08 3.68
N ARG A 63 -4.24 -7.65 2.71
CA ARG A 63 -5.65 -7.30 2.92
C ARG A 63 -6.42 -7.37 1.60
N SER A 64 -7.41 -8.27 1.50
CA SER A 64 -8.10 -8.56 0.23
C SER A 64 -8.86 -7.37 -0.38
N ASP A 65 -9.37 -6.47 0.47
CA ASP A 65 -10.13 -5.27 0.12
C ASP A 65 -9.28 -3.98 0.12
N VAL A 66 -7.94 -4.10 0.12
CA VAL A 66 -7.05 -2.93 0.02
C VAL A 66 -7.31 -2.13 -1.25
N LEU A 67 -7.42 -0.81 -1.09
CA LEU A 67 -7.34 0.13 -2.20
C LEU A 67 -5.90 0.20 -2.70
N VAL A 68 -5.66 -0.22 -3.93
CA VAL A 68 -4.39 -0.03 -4.64
C VAL A 68 -4.61 1.03 -5.69
N ALA A 69 -4.06 2.22 -5.46
CA ALA A 69 -4.09 3.35 -6.37
C ALA A 69 -2.83 3.39 -7.23
N ILE A 70 -2.92 4.08 -8.36
CA ILE A 70 -1.79 4.39 -9.22
C ILE A 70 -1.72 5.91 -9.42
N ASP A 71 -0.52 6.46 -9.40
CA ASP A 71 -0.26 7.82 -9.89
C ASP A 71 0.28 7.73 -11.33
N GLU A 72 -0.63 7.79 -12.30
CA GLU A 72 -0.31 7.72 -13.73
C GLU A 72 -0.20 9.14 -14.30
N GLN A 73 1.03 9.54 -14.62
CA GLN A 73 1.33 10.80 -15.28
C GLN A 73 1.64 10.53 -16.77
N GLY A 74 0.59 10.30 -17.56
CA GLY A 74 0.54 10.33 -19.03
C GLY A 74 1.77 9.87 -19.81
#